data_AF-A0A1H1H1X4-F1
#
_entry.id   AF-A0A1H1H1X4-F1
#
_cell.length_a   1.000
_cell.length_b   1.000
_cell.length_c   1.000
_cell.angle_alpha   90.00
_cell.angle_beta   90.00
_cell.angle_gamma   90.00
#
_symmetry.space_group_name_H-M   'P 1'
#
loop_
_entity.id
_entity.type
_entity.pdbx_description
1 polymer ?
#
loop_
_entity_poly.entity_id
_entity_poly.type
_entity_poly.pdbx_seq_one_letter_code
_entity_poly.pdbx_strand_id
1 'polypeptide(L)'
;MIPLEDEKRAAISHWVVGKASEHQAQVEAMRKADRSRIGLSLVPQLIVDMFKTHAAELNMDQKEYFYHLLREDDLKISTYKELDARNR
;
A
#
# COMPACT_ATOMS: atom_id res chain seq x y z
N MET A 1 20.05 -19.53 -5.82
CA MET A 1 19.53 -18.18 -5.48
C MET A 1 18.04 -18.26 -5.77
N ILE A 2 17.21 -18.47 -4.74
CA ILE A 2 15.76 -18.56 -4.91
C ILE A 2 15.25 -17.13 -5.14
N PRO A 3 14.44 -16.86 -6.17
CA PRO A 3 13.94 -15.52 -6.43
C PRO A 3 13.15 -15.00 -5.22
N LEU A 4 13.41 -13.76 -4.80
CA LEU A 4 12.67 -13.08 -3.73
C LEU A 4 11.13 -13.09 -3.94
N GLU A 5 10.68 -13.29 -5.18
CA GLU A 5 9.26 -13.46 -5.49
C GLU A 5 8.66 -14.75 -4.93
N ASP A 6 9.40 -15.85 -4.93
CA ASP A 6 8.92 -17.15 -4.46
C ASP A 6 8.73 -17.17 -2.95
N GLU A 7 9.61 -16.49 -2.20
CA GLU A 7 9.46 -16.31 -0.76
C GLU A 7 8.22 -15.47 -0.40
N LYS A 8 7.95 -14.41 -1.18
CA LYS A 8 6.73 -13.60 -1.03
C LYS A 8 5.47 -14.41 -1.34
N ARG A 9 5.48 -15.20 -2.42
CA ARG A 9 4.37 -16.09 -2.79
C ARG A 9 4.11 -17.16 -1.74
N ALA A 10 5.15 -17.78 -1.20
CA ALA A 10 5.04 -18.77 -0.12
C ALA A 10 4.47 -18.14 1.17
N ALA A 11 4.95 -16.95 1.54
CA ALA A 11 4.42 -16.20 2.68
C ALA A 11 2.92 -15.88 2.50
N ILE A 12 2.51 -15.43 1.31
CA ILE A 12 1.10 -15.18 0.99
C ILE A 12 0.28 -16.47 1.07
N SER A 13 0.78 -17.59 0.53
CA SER A 13 0.10 -18.88 0.54
C SER A 13 -0.25 -19.37 1.95
N HIS A 14 0.68 -19.23 2.91
CA HIS A 14 0.42 -19.58 4.31
C HIS A 14 -0.69 -18.74 4.97
N TRP A 15 -1.00 -17.56 4.43
CA TRP A 15 -2.02 -16.65 4.96
C TRP A 15 -3.40 -16.86 4.31
N VAL A 16 -3.47 -17.70 3.27
CA VAL A 16 -4.68 -18.05 2.50
C VAL A 16 -5.37 -19.30 3.05
N VAL A 17 -4.67 -20.15 3.82
CA VAL A 17 -5.25 -21.37 4.43
C VAL A 17 -6.37 -20.98 5.41
N GLY A 18 -7.63 -21.11 4.97
CA GLY A 18 -8.82 -20.78 5.75
C GLY A 18 -9.52 -19.46 5.43
N LYS A 19 -9.12 -18.71 4.40
CA LYS A 19 -9.82 -17.48 3.93
C LYS A 19 -10.46 -17.66 2.56
N ALA A 20 -11.54 -16.92 2.28
CA ALA A 20 -12.42 -17.18 1.12
C ALA A 20 -11.85 -16.74 -0.25
N SER A 21 -10.80 -15.92 -0.32
CA SER A 21 -10.06 -15.62 -1.57
C SER A 21 -8.65 -15.05 -1.33
N GLU A 22 -7.74 -15.21 -2.30
CA GLU A 22 -6.38 -14.63 -2.30
C GLU A 22 -6.41 -13.10 -2.14
N HIS A 23 -7.36 -12.44 -2.81
CA HIS A 23 -7.62 -11.00 -2.69
C HIS A 23 -7.95 -10.60 -1.25
N GLN A 24 -8.83 -11.34 -0.57
CA GLN A 24 -9.16 -11.07 0.84
C GLN A 24 -7.96 -11.29 1.76
N ALA A 25 -7.14 -12.30 1.49
CA ALA A 25 -5.91 -12.54 2.26
C ALA A 25 -4.92 -11.37 2.10
N GLN A 26 -4.76 -10.85 0.88
CA GLN A 26 -3.93 -9.68 0.58
C GLN A 26 -4.45 -8.42 1.30
N VAL A 27 -5.75 -8.12 1.20
CA VAL A 27 -6.38 -6.97 1.88
C VAL A 27 -6.17 -7.07 3.39
N GLU A 28 -6.37 -8.25 3.99
CA GLU A 28 -6.13 -8.46 5.42
C GLU A 28 -4.66 -8.31 5.80
N ALA A 29 -3.73 -8.81 4.98
CA ALA A 29 -2.30 -8.66 5.22
C ALA A 29 -1.89 -7.18 5.21
N MET A 30 -2.36 -6.41 4.23
CA MET A 30 -2.11 -4.97 4.16
C MET A 30 -2.76 -4.19 5.31
N ARG A 31 -3.96 -4.61 5.77
CA ARG A 31 -4.62 -4.01 6.94
C ARG A 31 -3.83 -4.24 8.24
N LYS A 32 -3.25 -5.44 8.41
CA LYS A 32 -2.52 -5.89 9.61
C LYS A 32 -1.02 -5.55 9.60
N ALA A 33 -0.46 -5.17 8.46
CA ALA A 33 0.94 -4.76 8.33
C ALA A 33 1.24 -3.55 9.24
N ASP A 34 2.47 -3.49 9.76
CA ASP A 34 2.91 -2.40 10.62
C ASP A 34 2.86 -1.06 9.85
N ARG A 35 2.28 -0.04 10.50
CA ARG A 35 1.98 1.24 9.87
C ARG A 35 2.99 2.27 10.34
N SER A 36 4.10 2.39 9.61
CA SER A 36 5.00 3.52 9.78
C SER A 36 4.44 4.78 9.11
N ARG A 37 4.76 5.95 9.67
CA ARG A 37 4.51 7.24 9.00
C ARG A 37 5.48 7.35 7.82
N ILE A 38 5.01 7.88 6.70
CA ILE A 38 5.90 8.21 5.57
C ILE A 38 6.82 9.34 6.03
N GLY A 39 8.10 9.04 6.21
CA GLY A 39 9.12 10.00 6.58
C GLY A 39 9.68 10.69 5.34
N LEU A 40 9.45 11.99 5.19
CA LEU A 40 10.00 12.81 4.11
C LEU A 40 11.19 13.68 4.57
N SER A 41 11.77 13.38 5.74
CA SER A 41 12.81 14.20 6.36
C SER A 41 14.12 14.27 5.57
N LEU A 42 14.39 13.28 4.72
CA LEU A 42 15.57 13.22 3.86
C LEU A 42 15.27 13.69 2.43
N VAL A 43 14.03 14.10 2.14
CA VAL A 43 13.62 14.56 0.81
C VAL A 43 13.75 16.09 0.76
N PRO A 44 14.38 16.65 -0.29
CA PRO A 44 14.44 18.10 -0.47
C PRO A 44 13.07 18.76 -0.40
N GLN A 45 12.97 19.89 0.29
CA GLN A 45 11.68 20.55 0.57
C GLN A 45 10.89 20.87 -0.70
N LEU A 46 11.57 21.28 -1.78
CA LEU A 46 10.94 21.53 -3.07
C LEU A 46 10.16 20.33 -3.60
N ILE A 47 10.72 19.13 -3.46
CA ILE A 47 10.07 17.88 -3.91
C ILE A 47 8.90 17.56 -2.99
N VAL A 48 9.05 17.78 -1.68
CA VAL A 48 7.96 17.61 -0.72
C VAL A 48 6.79 18.55 -1.03
N ASP A 49 7.08 19.78 -1.43
CA ASP A 49 6.06 20.77 -1.77
C ASP A 49 5.35 20.39 -3.07
N MET A 50 6.08 19.98 -4.10
CA MET A 50 5.47 19.45 -5.34
C MET A 50 4.58 18.23 -5.05
N PHE A 51 5.05 17.30 -4.22
CA PHE A 51 4.28 16.13 -3.81
C PHE A 51 2.97 16.52 -3.12
N LYS A 52 3.01 17.51 -2.22
CA LYS A 52 1.81 18.02 -1.53
C LYS A 52 0.87 18.77 -2.48
N THR A 53 1.40 19.53 -3.43
CA THR A 53 0.59 20.24 -4.44
C THR A 53 -0.19 19.25 -5.28
N HIS A 54 0.46 18.22 -5.82
CA HIS A 54 -0.22 17.21 -6.62
C HIS A 54 -1.22 16.37 -5.80
N ALA A 55 -0.90 16.03 -4.55
CA ALA A 55 -1.86 15.40 -3.65
C ALA A 55 -3.12 16.27 -3.47
N ALA A 56 -2.94 17.59 -3.27
CA ALA A 56 -4.04 18.53 -3.10
C ALA A 56 -4.88 18.70 -4.37
N GLU A 57 -4.25 18.74 -5.56
CA GLU A 57 -4.95 18.80 -6.86
C GLU A 57 -5.91 17.62 -7.05
N LEU A 58 -5.54 16.44 -6.53
CA LEU A 58 -6.32 15.22 -6.58
C LEU A 58 -7.28 15.04 -5.39
N ASN A 59 -7.34 16.01 -4.47
CA ASN A 59 -8.09 15.93 -3.20
C ASN A 59 -7.71 14.70 -2.35
N MET A 60 -6.42 14.35 -2.33
CA MET A 60 -5.87 13.22 -1.58
C MET A 60 -4.96 13.70 -0.45
N ASP A 61 -4.91 12.94 0.64
CA ASP A 61 -3.85 13.12 1.63
C ASP A 61 -2.50 12.58 1.11
N GLN A 62 -1.40 12.86 1.81
CA GLN A 62 -0.06 12.44 1.39
C GLN A 62 0.09 10.91 1.26
N LYS A 63 -0.59 10.16 2.11
CA LYS A 63 -0.51 8.69 2.13
C LYS A 63 -1.37 8.09 1.02
N GLU A 64 -2.54 8.65 0.80
CA GLU A 64 -3.43 8.32 -0.31
C GLU A 64 -2.76 8.60 -1.65
N TYR A 65 -2.13 9.76 -1.80
CA TYR A 65 -1.39 10.12 -3.00
C TYR A 65 -0.19 9.18 -3.22
N PHE A 66 0.54 8.82 -2.16
CA PHE A 66 1.61 7.83 -2.26
C PHE A 66 1.10 6.46 -2.77
N TYR A 67 -0.01 5.96 -2.22
CA TYR A 67 -0.60 4.71 -2.68
C TYR A 67 -1.21 4.80 -4.08
N HIS A 68 -1.67 5.99 -4.48
CA HIS A 68 -2.11 6.23 -5.85
C HIS A 68 -0.95 6.08 -6.83
N LEU A 69 0.20 6.73 -6.58
CA LEU A 69 1.40 6.59 -7.42
C LEU A 69 1.86 5.13 -7.54
N LEU A 70 1.88 4.38 -6.45
CA LEU A 70 2.25 2.97 -6.50
C LEU A 70 1.28 2.13 -7.35
N ARG A 71 -0.01 2.47 -7.39
CA ARG A 71 -0.97 1.80 -8.27
C ARG A 71 -0.77 2.17 -9.73
N GLU A 72 -0.37 3.41 -10.03
CA GLU A 72 0.01 3.81 -11.38
C GLU A 72 1.23 3.05 -11.89
N ASP A 73 2.14 2.69 -10.98
CA ASP A 73 3.30 1.80 -11.24
C ASP A 73 2.94 0.30 -11.28
N ASP A 74 1.65 -0.05 -11.45
CA ASP A 74 1.12 -1.44 -11.52
C ASP A 74 1.40 -2.30 -10.27
N LEU A 75 1.69 -1.67 -9.12
CA LEU A 75 1.75 -2.41 -7.86
C LEU A 75 0.34 -2.74 -7.39
N LYS A 76 0.11 -4.03 -7.11
CA LYS A 76 -1.15 -4.55 -6.58
C LYS A 76 -1.37 -4.08 -5.14
N ILE A 77 -1.85 -2.85 -5.01
CA ILE A 77 -2.20 -2.21 -3.73
C ILE A 77 -3.71 -2.08 -3.65
N SER A 78 -4.30 -2.69 -2.61
CA SER A 78 -5.73 -2.61 -2.35
C SER A 78 -6.20 -1.15 -2.29
N THR A 79 -7.43 -0.92 -2.72
CA THR A 79 -8.01 0.43 -2.74
C THR A 79 -8.16 0.97 -1.32
N TYR A 80 -8.26 2.30 -1.19
CA TYR A 80 -8.42 2.91 0.13
C TYR A 80 -9.70 2.43 0.84
N LYS A 81 -10.78 2.25 0.08
CA LYS A 81 -12.05 1.67 0.57
C LYS A 81 -11.85 0.27 1.17
N GLU A 82 -10.99 -0.54 0.55
CA GLU A 82 -10.65 -1.87 1.05
C GLU A 82 -9.70 -1.83 2.23
N LEU A 83 -8.86 -0.81 2.37
CA LEU A 83 -7.94 -0.67 3.50
C LEU A 83 -8.59 -0.03 4.74
N ASP A 84 -9.73 0.65 4.59
CA ASP A 84 -10.48 1.19 5.73
C ASP A 84 -11.02 0.06 6.61
N ALA A 85 -10.54 0.00 7.86
CA ALA A 85 -10.92 -1.00 8.85
C ALA A 85 -12.38 -0.84 9.34
N ARG A 86 -13.03 0.29 9.03
CA ARG A 86 -14.44 0.57 9.38
C ARG A 86 -15.44 -0.01 8.38
N ASN A 87 -15.02 -0.38 7.17
CA ASN A 87 -15.87 -0.99 6.15
C ASN A 87 -16.05 -2.50 6.38
N ARG A 88 -16.36 -2.91 7.62
CA ARG A 88 -16.54 -4.31 8.00
C ARG A 88 -17.98 -4.77 7.82
#